data_AF-A0A9Y2K1J0-F1
#
_entry.id   AF-A0A9Y2K1J0-F1
#
_cell.length_a   1.000
_cell.length_b   1.000
_cell.length_c   1.000
_cell.angle_alpha   90.00
_cell.angle_beta   90.00
_cell.angle_gamma   90.00
#
_symmetry.space_group_name_H-M   'P 1'
#
loop_
_entity.id
_entity.type
_entity.pdbx_description
1 polymer ?
#
loop_
_entity_poly.entity_id
_entity_poly.type
_entity_poly.pdbx_seq_one_letter_code
_entity_poly.pdbx_strand_id
1 'polypeptide(L)'
;MVVDWALTAVFAALALPCVLRLVRLDYARLGHGVRHGDLAELLLVVAMVAMLSPVGGPIPAAGWQAVLVLTAGWFAVAWWRGRTGCAHHALSAAAMFYMVTAMPHGGMARGPWLTMSPMDSRLALPLVAVAAAGYFVVDAVWSGALALRTAPTVGSDPGAGQASRAICRAVMGAGMGYMLLASAL
;
A
#
# COMPACT_ATOMS: atom_id res chain seq x y z
N MET A 1 -17.98 -9.99 1.60
CA MET A 1 -17.69 -11.06 0.62
C MET A 1 -17.50 -10.54 -0.81
N VAL A 2 -18.52 -10.01 -1.50
CA VAL A 2 -18.36 -9.52 -2.90
C VAL A 2 -17.41 -8.32 -2.97
N VAL A 3 -17.55 -7.38 -2.05
CA VAL A 3 -16.69 -6.19 -1.93
C VAL A 3 -15.22 -6.59 -1.71
N ASP A 4 -14.97 -7.53 -0.80
CA ASP A 4 -13.62 -8.03 -0.49
C ASP A 4 -12.94 -8.66 -1.71
N TRP A 5 -13.67 -9.46 -2.49
CA TRP A 5 -13.17 -10.02 -3.76
C TRP A 5 -12.89 -8.95 -4.80
N ALA A 6 -13.78 -7.96 -4.94
CA ALA A 6 -13.59 -6.87 -5.89
C ALA A 6 -12.35 -6.03 -5.53
N LEU A 7 -12.18 -5.67 -4.26
CA LEU A 7 -11.02 -4.93 -3.77
C LEU A 7 -9.73 -5.77 -3.92
N THR A 8 -9.78 -7.05 -3.58
CA THR A 8 -8.65 -7.98 -3.79
C THR A 8 -8.24 -8.02 -5.25
N ALA A 9 -9.20 -8.12 -6.18
CA ALA A 9 -8.93 -8.14 -7.61
C ALA A 9 -8.32 -6.82 -8.09
N VAL A 10 -8.81 -5.67 -7.61
CA VAL A 10 -8.26 -4.35 -7.92
C VAL A 10 -6.80 -4.23 -7.45
N PHE A 11 -6.49 -4.59 -6.21
CA PHE A 11 -5.12 -4.53 -5.71
C PHE A 11 -4.20 -5.56 -6.39
N ALA A 12 -4.71 -6.77 -6.67
CA ALA A 12 -3.96 -7.75 -7.44
C ALA A 12 -3.62 -7.24 -8.85
N ALA A 13 -4.55 -6.51 -9.49
CA ALA A 13 -4.29 -5.88 -10.78
C ALA A 13 -3.21 -4.79 -10.70
N LEU A 14 -3.08 -4.07 -9.57
CA LEU A 14 -1.98 -3.11 -9.35
C LEU A 14 -0.60 -3.76 -9.22
N ALA A 15 -0.52 -5.04 -8.87
CA ALA A 15 0.77 -5.73 -8.84
C ALA A 15 1.41 -5.79 -10.22
N LEU A 16 0.60 -5.90 -11.29
CA LEU A 16 1.08 -5.97 -12.66
C LEU A 16 1.90 -4.74 -13.09
N PRO A 17 1.40 -3.49 -13.02
CA PRO A 17 2.22 -2.32 -13.35
C PRO A 17 3.44 -2.19 -12.44
N CYS A 18 3.36 -2.57 -11.15
CA CYS A 18 4.52 -2.56 -10.25
C CYS A 18 5.62 -3.52 -10.71
N VAL A 19 5.27 -4.76 -11.06
CA VAL A 19 6.20 -5.77 -11.58
C VAL A 19 6.76 -5.33 -12.94
N LEU A 20 5.92 -4.80 -13.83
CA LEU A 20 6.37 -4.32 -15.14
C LEU A 20 7.37 -3.17 -14.99
N ARG A 21 7.18 -2.24 -14.06
CA ARG A 21 8.18 -1.20 -13.76
C ARG A 21 9.49 -1.85 -13.30
N LEU A 22 9.41 -2.79 -12.36
CA LEU A 22 10.59 -3.44 -11.78
C LEU A 22 11.43 -4.25 -12.78
N VAL A 23 10.79 -4.80 -13.82
CA VAL A 23 11.46 -5.62 -14.85
C VAL A 23 11.87 -4.81 -16.08
N ARG A 24 11.12 -3.76 -16.45
CA ARG A 24 11.33 -3.04 -17.72
C ARG A 24 12.11 -1.74 -17.58
N LEU A 25 12.15 -1.11 -16.40
CA LEU A 25 12.86 0.15 -16.22
C LEU A 25 14.36 -0.08 -15.98
N ASP A 26 15.19 0.76 -16.61
CA ASP A 26 16.64 0.75 -16.41
C ASP A 26 17.02 1.47 -15.10
N TYR A 27 17.11 0.70 -14.02
CA TYR A 27 17.51 1.21 -12.71
C TYR A 27 19.00 1.54 -12.58
N ALA A 28 19.84 1.17 -13.56
CA ALA A 28 21.23 1.64 -13.59
C ALA A 28 21.26 3.14 -13.90
N ARG A 29 20.36 3.60 -14.78
CA ARG A 29 20.16 5.03 -15.08
C ARG A 29 19.30 5.76 -14.06
N LEU A 30 18.20 5.14 -13.62
CA LEU A 30 17.23 5.78 -12.69
C LEU A 30 17.71 5.79 -11.23
N GLY A 31 18.66 4.93 -10.87
CA GLY A 31 19.25 4.84 -9.55
C GLY A 31 18.50 3.93 -8.57
N HIS A 32 19.23 3.46 -7.55
CA HIS A 32 18.71 2.51 -6.57
C HIS A 32 17.53 3.03 -5.74
N GLY A 33 17.47 4.34 -5.48
CA GLY A 33 16.35 4.95 -4.75
C GLY A 33 15.00 4.69 -5.40
N VAL A 34 14.95 4.79 -6.74
CA VAL A 34 13.73 4.55 -7.52
C VAL A 34 13.34 3.08 -7.46
N ARG A 35 14.31 2.17 -7.58
CA ARG A 35 14.09 0.72 -7.44
C ARG A 35 13.53 0.35 -6.06
N HIS A 36 14.06 0.94 -4.99
CA HIS A 36 13.56 0.70 -3.64
C HIS A 36 12.13 1.20 -3.46
N GLY A 37 11.78 2.35 -4.05
CA GLY A 37 10.41 2.85 -4.06
C GLY A 37 9.45 1.91 -4.81
N ASP A 38 9.80 1.48 -6.02
CA ASP A 38 8.99 0.55 -6.80
C ASP A 38 8.83 -0.82 -6.10
N LEU A 39 9.89 -1.31 -5.44
CA LEU A 39 9.83 -2.54 -4.64
C LEU A 39 8.93 -2.37 -3.42
N ALA A 40 9.01 -1.23 -2.73
CA ALA A 40 8.16 -0.94 -1.58
C ALA A 40 6.69 -0.83 -1.98
N GLU A 41 6.41 -0.19 -3.11
CA GLU A 41 5.05 -0.11 -3.66
C GLU A 41 4.50 -1.50 -3.97
N LEU A 42 5.26 -2.35 -4.65
CA LEU A 42 4.88 -3.75 -4.90
C LEU A 42 4.60 -4.50 -3.59
N LEU A 43 5.49 -4.38 -2.61
CA LEU A 43 5.37 -5.04 -1.32
C LEU A 43 4.11 -4.60 -0.56
N LEU A 44 3.81 -3.30 -0.56
CA LEU A 44 2.61 -2.74 0.04
C LEU A 44 1.35 -3.22 -0.70
N VAL A 45 1.36 -3.27 -2.04
CA VAL A 45 0.24 -3.84 -2.82
C VAL A 45 0.00 -5.30 -2.45
N VAL A 46 1.05 -6.13 -2.38
CA VAL A 46 0.91 -7.54 -1.99
C VAL A 46 0.38 -7.67 -0.56
N ALA A 47 0.83 -6.82 0.35
CA ALA A 47 0.31 -6.78 1.71
C ALA A 47 -1.18 -6.38 1.73
N MET A 48 -1.63 -5.44 0.90
CA MET A 48 -3.05 -5.06 0.79
C MET A 48 -3.89 -6.24 0.27
N VAL A 49 -3.39 -6.95 -0.75
CA VAL A 49 -4.02 -8.18 -1.25
C VAL A 49 -4.12 -9.24 -0.15
N ALA A 50 -3.05 -9.46 0.61
CA ALA A 50 -3.06 -10.43 1.71
C ALA A 50 -4.09 -10.07 2.79
N MET A 51 -4.23 -8.78 3.12
CA MET A 51 -5.18 -8.29 4.13
C MET A 51 -6.64 -8.44 3.69
N LEU A 52 -6.94 -8.27 2.41
CA LEU A 52 -8.31 -8.26 1.88
C LEU A 52 -8.77 -9.59 1.28
N SER A 53 -7.81 -10.43 0.88
CA SER A 53 -8.08 -11.73 0.28
C SER A 53 -9.00 -12.54 1.22
N PRO A 54 -10.20 -12.95 0.76
CA PRO A 54 -11.08 -13.79 1.56
C PRO A 54 -10.46 -15.14 1.91
N VAL A 55 -9.45 -15.56 1.14
CA VAL A 55 -8.66 -16.78 1.32
C VAL A 55 -7.50 -16.57 2.31
N GLY A 56 -7.21 -15.32 2.67
CA GLY A 56 -6.06 -14.91 3.48
C GLY A 56 -4.77 -14.76 2.68
N GLY A 57 -3.71 -14.36 3.38
CA GLY A 57 -2.35 -14.26 2.84
C GLY A 57 -1.54 -15.55 3.02
N PRO A 58 -0.56 -15.83 2.13
CA PRO A 58 0.31 -17.01 2.20
C PRO A 58 1.37 -16.95 3.33
N ILE A 59 1.33 -15.90 4.16
CA ILE A 59 2.25 -15.70 5.27
C ILE A 59 1.41 -15.46 6.53
N PRO A 60 1.77 -16.04 7.68
CA PRO A 60 1.13 -15.74 8.95
C PRO A 60 1.19 -14.26 9.30
N ALA A 61 0.28 -13.81 10.17
CA ALA A 61 0.22 -12.41 10.61
C ALA A 61 1.56 -11.88 11.12
N ALA A 62 2.29 -12.68 11.92
CA ALA A 62 3.62 -12.34 12.42
C ALA A 62 4.64 -12.05 11.30
N GLY A 63 4.58 -12.79 10.19
CA GLY A 63 5.48 -12.56 9.05
C GLY A 63 5.16 -11.25 8.33
N TRP A 64 3.88 -10.94 8.13
CA TRP A 64 3.46 -9.64 7.59
C TRP A 64 3.83 -8.49 8.51
N GLN A 65 3.63 -8.65 9.83
CA GLN A 65 4.05 -7.68 10.84
C GLN A 65 5.55 -7.37 10.75
N ALA A 66 6.39 -8.40 10.69
CA ALA A 66 7.84 -8.23 10.57
C ALA A 66 8.22 -7.48 9.30
N VAL A 67 7.66 -7.88 8.15
CA VAL A 67 7.89 -7.23 6.85
C VAL A 67 7.49 -5.76 6.88
N LEU A 68 6.32 -5.44 7.45
CA LEU A 68 5.80 -4.07 7.53
C LEU A 68 6.61 -3.21 8.51
N VAL A 69 7.02 -3.73 9.67
CA VAL A 69 7.90 -3.03 10.62
C VAL A 69 9.25 -2.71 9.99
N LEU A 70 9.87 -3.69 9.31
CA LEU A 70 11.15 -3.48 8.64
C LEU A 70 11.03 -2.43 7.53
N THR A 71 9.95 -2.50 6.75
CA THR A 71 9.67 -1.51 5.69
C THR A 71 9.47 -0.12 6.29
N ALA A 72 8.61 0.01 7.30
CA ALA A 72 8.34 1.26 7.99
C ALA A 72 9.62 1.86 8.58
N GLY A 73 10.41 1.06 9.30
CA GLY A 73 11.66 1.48 9.92
C GLY A 73 12.70 1.93 8.90
N TRP A 74 12.92 1.14 7.84
CA TRP A 74 13.88 1.49 6.79
C TRP A 74 13.54 2.82 6.13
N PHE A 75 12.28 2.99 5.71
CA PHE A 75 11.85 4.22 5.04
C PHE A 75 11.75 5.41 6.00
N ALA A 76 11.45 5.20 7.28
CA ALA A 76 11.50 6.24 8.30
C ALA A 76 12.94 6.74 8.51
N VAL A 77 13.91 5.83 8.63
CA VAL A 77 15.34 6.18 8.73
C VAL A 77 15.82 6.88 7.46
N ALA A 78 15.43 6.38 6.28
CA ALA A 78 15.76 7.01 5.01
C ALA A 78 15.21 8.44 4.91
N TRP A 79 13.96 8.65 5.34
CA TRP A 79 13.33 9.96 5.39
C TRP A 79 14.02 10.90 6.38
N TRP A 80 14.33 10.41 7.59
CA TRP A 80 15.07 11.17 8.61
C TRP A 80 16.44 11.62 8.10
N ARG A 81 17.09 10.80 7.26
CA ARG A 81 18.36 11.12 6.61
C ARG A 81 18.22 12.04 5.37
N GLY A 82 17.03 12.61 5.14
CA GLY A 82 16.78 13.59 4.09
C GLY A 82 16.40 13.00 2.72
N ARG A 83 16.14 11.69 2.61
CA ARG A 83 15.71 11.10 1.33
C ARG A 83 14.25 11.44 1.04
N THR A 84 14.01 12.09 -0.09
CA THR A 84 12.66 12.44 -0.56
C THR A 84 11.86 11.18 -0.94
N GLY A 85 10.53 11.28 -0.87
CA GLY A 85 9.62 10.18 -1.25
C GLY A 85 9.53 9.00 -0.26
N CYS A 86 10.37 8.95 0.78
CA CYS A 86 10.40 7.84 1.72
C CYS A 86 9.29 7.90 2.79
N ALA A 87 8.87 9.11 3.17
CA ALA A 87 7.88 9.33 4.24
C ALA A 87 6.54 8.61 3.96
N HIS A 88 6.08 8.65 2.70
CA HIS A 88 4.84 8.00 2.30
C HIS A 88 4.93 6.47 2.48
N HIS A 89 6.00 5.83 2.01
CA HIS A 89 6.17 4.38 2.19
C HIS A 89 6.28 4.00 3.66
N ALA A 90 6.94 4.82 4.48
CA ALA A 90 7.02 4.61 5.92
C ALA A 90 5.64 4.66 6.58
N LEU A 91 4.86 5.70 6.25
CA LEU A 91 3.52 5.89 6.80
C LEU A 91 2.53 4.82 6.31
N SER A 92 2.59 4.44 5.03
CA SER A 92 1.81 3.32 4.46
C SER A 92 2.12 2.01 5.17
N ALA A 93 3.39 1.66 5.32
CA ALA A 93 3.79 0.45 6.04
C ALA A 93 3.36 0.47 7.51
N ALA A 94 3.47 1.62 8.19
CA ALA A 94 3.03 1.77 9.58
C ALA A 94 1.50 1.64 9.73
N ALA A 95 0.72 2.24 8.83
CA ALA A 95 -0.73 2.13 8.82
C ALA A 95 -1.19 0.68 8.58
N MET A 96 -0.56 0.00 7.62
CA MET A 96 -0.81 -1.42 7.36
C MET A 96 -0.41 -2.30 8.55
N PHE A 97 0.73 -2.02 9.20
CA PHE A 97 1.15 -2.71 10.42
C PHE A 97 0.14 -2.52 11.55
N TYR A 98 -0.38 -1.30 11.71
CA TYR A 98 -1.40 -0.99 12.69
C TYR A 98 -2.67 -1.80 12.44
N MET A 99 -3.17 -1.86 11.19
CA MET A 99 -4.35 -2.67 10.87
C MET A 99 -4.12 -4.14 11.22
N VAL A 100 -2.97 -4.72 10.82
CA VAL A 100 -2.64 -6.13 11.13
C VAL A 100 -2.57 -6.40 12.62
N THR A 101 -2.07 -5.45 13.39
CA THR A 101 -1.83 -5.66 14.82
C THR A 101 -3.08 -5.38 15.66
N ALA A 102 -3.88 -4.40 15.27
CA ALA A 102 -5.00 -3.91 16.05
C ALA A 102 -6.37 -4.49 15.63
N MET A 103 -6.46 -5.20 14.49
CA MET A 103 -7.69 -5.90 14.14
C MET A 103 -7.84 -7.23 14.91
N PRO A 104 -9.05 -7.53 15.43
CA PRO A 104 -9.38 -8.85 15.92
C PRO A 104 -9.23 -9.90 14.80
N HIS A 105 -8.38 -10.90 15.01
CA HIS A 105 -8.30 -12.05 14.13
C HIS A 105 -9.41 -13.02 14.55
N GLY A 106 -10.57 -12.94 13.88
CA GLY A 106 -11.73 -13.73 14.22
C GLY A 106 -11.45 -15.23 14.09
N GLY A 107 -11.23 -15.90 15.23
CA GLY A 107 -11.20 -17.35 15.40
C GLY A 107 -10.13 -18.09 14.60
N MET A 108 -9.30 -18.89 15.29
CA MET A 108 -8.35 -19.85 14.70
C MET A 108 -8.99 -20.98 13.84
N ALA A 109 -10.19 -20.78 13.31
CA ALA A 109 -10.92 -21.80 12.54
C ALA A 109 -10.35 -22.03 11.13
N ARG A 110 -9.45 -21.16 10.62
CA ARG A 110 -8.92 -21.23 9.25
C ARG A 110 -7.38 -21.32 9.14
N GLY A 111 -6.69 -21.87 10.13
CA GLY A 111 -5.24 -22.16 10.06
C GLY A 111 -4.34 -20.96 10.36
N PRO A 112 -3.01 -21.06 10.15
CA PRO A 112 -2.02 -20.04 10.57
C PRO A 112 -1.99 -18.79 9.67
N TRP A 113 -2.89 -18.72 8.69
CA TRP A 113 -2.88 -17.71 7.63
C TRP A 113 -3.38 -16.37 8.15
N LEU A 114 -2.87 -15.26 7.57
CA LEU A 114 -3.41 -13.94 7.85
C LEU A 114 -4.83 -13.85 7.27
N THR A 115 -5.84 -13.92 8.14
CA THR A 115 -7.23 -13.60 7.82
C THR A 115 -7.68 -12.43 8.69
N MET A 116 -7.81 -11.25 8.10
CA MET A 116 -8.53 -10.17 8.77
C MET A 116 -10.01 -10.54 8.78
N SER A 117 -10.66 -10.39 9.94
CA SER A 117 -12.12 -10.43 10.04
C SER A 117 -12.67 -9.41 9.03
N PRO A 118 -13.84 -9.65 8.39
CA PRO A 118 -14.49 -8.61 7.59
C PRO A 118 -14.51 -7.29 8.38
N MET A 119 -14.41 -6.17 7.68
CA MET A 119 -14.23 -4.81 8.24
C MET A 119 -15.24 -4.38 9.31
N ASP A 120 -16.21 -5.24 9.64
CA ASP A 120 -17.14 -5.19 10.76
C ASP A 120 -16.47 -5.17 12.15
N SER A 121 -15.14 -5.33 12.23
CA SER A 121 -14.40 -5.34 13.49
C SER A 121 -13.70 -4.00 13.73
N ARG A 122 -14.06 -3.34 14.85
CA ARG A 122 -13.50 -2.03 15.22
C ARG A 122 -12.04 -2.13 15.65
N LEU A 123 -11.21 -1.24 15.12
CA LEU A 123 -9.81 -1.06 15.53
C LEU A 123 -9.71 -0.51 16.97
N ALA A 124 -8.65 -0.89 17.68
CA ALA A 124 -8.41 -0.48 19.07
C ALA A 124 -8.29 1.05 19.27
N LEU A 125 -7.77 1.77 18.26
CA LEU A 125 -7.62 3.23 18.26
C LEU A 125 -8.27 3.82 16.99
N PRO A 126 -9.60 4.01 16.97
CA PRO A 126 -10.32 4.44 15.77
C PRO A 126 -9.93 5.86 15.33
N LEU A 127 -9.56 6.74 16.27
CA LEU A 127 -9.11 8.11 15.95
C LEU A 127 -7.85 8.10 15.07
N VAL A 128 -6.90 7.20 15.36
CA VAL A 128 -5.68 7.04 14.56
C VAL A 128 -6.02 6.54 13.16
N ALA A 129 -6.96 5.61 13.05
CA ALA A 129 -7.44 5.10 11.77
C ALA A 129 -8.11 6.19 10.93
N VAL A 130 -8.98 7.01 11.52
CA VAL A 130 -9.63 8.14 10.83
C VAL A 130 -8.61 9.18 10.36
N ALA A 131 -7.65 9.54 11.21
CA ALA A 131 -6.59 10.48 10.83
C ALA A 131 -5.74 9.95 9.67
N ALA A 132 -5.32 8.69 9.74
CA ALA A 132 -4.58 8.03 8.68
C ALA A 132 -5.42 7.91 7.39
N ALA A 133 -6.72 7.59 7.50
CA ALA A 133 -7.63 7.54 6.37
C ALA A 133 -7.72 8.91 5.67
N GLY A 134 -7.87 9.99 6.45
CA GLY A 134 -7.87 11.36 5.93
C GLY A 134 -6.59 11.68 5.16
N TYR A 135 -5.43 11.31 5.71
CA TYR A 135 -4.14 11.46 5.01
C TYR A 135 -4.14 10.72 3.67
N PHE A 136 -4.52 9.44 3.63
CA PHE A 136 -4.48 8.64 2.41
C PHE A 136 -5.49 9.10 1.35
N VAL A 137 -6.66 9.58 1.75
CA VAL A 137 -7.65 10.15 0.82
C VAL A 137 -7.10 11.43 0.19
N VAL A 138 -6.53 12.34 1.00
CA VAL A 138 -5.93 13.58 0.48
C VAL A 138 -4.74 13.26 -0.43
N ASP A 139 -3.86 12.34 -0.03
CA ASP A 139 -2.72 11.91 -0.84
C ASP A 139 -3.16 11.27 -2.17
N ALA A 140 -4.24 10.49 -2.14
CA ALA A 140 -4.80 9.87 -3.33
C ALA A 140 -5.38 10.89 -4.32
N VAL A 141 -6.17 11.85 -3.81
CA VAL A 141 -6.73 12.93 -4.63
C VAL A 141 -5.61 13.79 -5.22
N TRP A 142 -4.62 14.15 -4.41
CA TRP A 142 -3.48 14.95 -4.84
C TRP A 142 -2.65 14.23 -5.92
N SER A 143 -2.29 12.98 -5.67
CA SER A 143 -1.51 12.16 -6.60
C SER A 143 -2.27 11.89 -7.91
N GLY A 144 -3.58 11.64 -7.82
CA GLY A 144 -4.45 11.48 -8.98
C GLY A 144 -4.58 12.76 -9.80
N ALA A 145 -4.79 13.90 -9.15
CA ALA A 145 -4.86 15.20 -9.81
C ALA A 145 -3.54 15.54 -10.52
N LEU A 146 -2.40 15.27 -9.89
CA LEU A 146 -1.08 15.43 -10.53
C LEU A 146 -0.93 14.49 -11.73
N ALA A 147 -1.32 13.22 -11.61
CA ALA A 147 -1.23 12.25 -12.71
C ALA A 147 -1.99 12.73 -13.96
N LEU A 148 -3.20 13.27 -13.76
CA LEU A 148 -4.04 13.81 -14.85
C LEU A 148 -3.43 15.06 -15.48
N ARG A 149 -2.79 15.93 -14.68
CA ARG A 149 -2.12 17.15 -15.17
C ARG A 149 -0.82 16.87 -15.92
N THR A 150 -0.16 15.75 -15.61
CA THR A 150 1.10 15.33 -16.23
C THR A 150 0.93 14.30 -17.36
N ALA A 151 -0.30 14.09 -17.85
CA ALA A 151 -0.56 13.17 -18.95
C ALA A 151 0.31 13.56 -20.17
N PRO A 152 1.14 12.65 -20.71
CA PRO A 152 2.14 13.01 -21.68
C PRO A 152 1.49 13.47 -22.99
N THR A 153 1.84 14.68 -23.42
CA THR A 153 1.84 15.03 -24.85
C THR A 153 2.82 14.07 -25.54
N VAL A 154 2.33 13.36 -26.56
CA VAL A 154 3.04 12.32 -27.32
C VAL A 154 4.51 12.71 -27.58
N GLY A 155 5.48 11.93 -27.05
CA GLY A 155 6.85 11.89 -27.58
C GLY A 155 8.02 12.38 -26.72
N SER A 156 7.97 12.45 -25.38
CA SER A 156 9.16 12.80 -24.59
C SER A 156 9.38 11.88 -23.40
N ASP A 157 10.59 11.31 -23.32
CA ASP A 157 11.02 10.25 -22.39
C ASP A 157 11.75 10.70 -21.08
N PRO A 158 11.41 11.79 -20.35
CA PRO A 158 11.93 12.00 -18.98
C PRO A 158 11.01 11.46 -17.86
N GLY A 159 9.86 10.85 -18.19
CA GLY A 159 8.81 10.49 -17.24
C GLY A 159 8.54 8.98 -17.08
N ALA A 160 9.47 8.12 -17.48
CA ALA A 160 9.25 6.66 -17.54
C ALA A 160 8.72 6.10 -16.20
N GLY A 161 7.47 5.66 -16.20
CA GLY A 161 6.78 5.11 -15.04
C GLY A 161 6.21 6.12 -14.04
N GLN A 162 6.39 7.43 -14.22
CA GLN A 162 5.88 8.47 -13.29
C GLN A 162 4.35 8.46 -13.22
N ALA A 163 3.67 8.46 -14.37
CA ALA A 163 2.21 8.38 -14.43
C ALA A 163 1.71 7.06 -13.82
N SER A 164 2.41 5.94 -14.09
CA SER A 164 2.08 4.64 -13.50
C SER A 164 2.18 4.66 -11.97
N ARG A 165 3.26 5.21 -11.40
CA ARG A 165 3.43 5.39 -9.95
C ARG A 165 2.36 6.29 -9.35
N ALA A 166 2.05 7.41 -10.00
CA ALA A 166 1.04 8.34 -9.51
C ALA A 166 -0.37 7.72 -9.49
N ILE A 167 -0.73 6.96 -10.52
CA ILE A 167 -1.99 6.21 -10.58
C ILE A 167 -2.01 5.11 -9.51
N CYS A 168 -0.96 4.29 -9.42
CA CYS A 168 -0.90 3.22 -8.44
C CYS A 168 -0.97 3.78 -7.01
N ARG A 169 -0.24 4.85 -6.72
CA ARG A 169 -0.30 5.58 -5.45
C ARG A 169 -1.71 6.11 -5.15
N ALA A 170 -2.39 6.68 -6.15
CA ALA A 170 -3.74 7.16 -5.97
C ALA A 170 -4.72 6.03 -5.63
N VAL A 171 -4.67 4.92 -6.36
CA VAL A 171 -5.55 3.76 -6.12
C VAL A 171 -5.23 3.09 -4.78
N MET A 172 -3.94 2.89 -4.46
CA MET A 172 -3.51 2.36 -3.17
C MET A 172 -3.94 3.26 -2.01
N GLY A 173 -3.75 4.58 -2.13
CA GLY A 173 -4.15 5.54 -1.11
C GLY A 173 -5.67 5.53 -0.90
N ALA A 174 -6.46 5.56 -1.97
CA ALA A 174 -7.91 5.45 -1.87
C ALA A 174 -8.34 4.14 -1.20
N GLY A 175 -7.69 3.04 -1.57
CA GLY A 175 -7.87 1.72 -0.97
C GLY A 175 -7.59 1.70 0.53
N MET A 176 -6.40 2.14 0.93
CA MET A 176 -5.98 2.23 2.33
C MET A 176 -6.91 3.14 3.14
N GLY A 177 -7.30 4.29 2.57
CA GLY A 177 -8.24 5.20 3.21
C GLY A 177 -9.61 4.57 3.46
N TYR A 178 -10.13 3.85 2.47
CA TYR A 178 -11.37 3.08 2.63
C TYR A 178 -11.23 2.01 3.71
N MET A 179 -10.16 1.20 3.69
CA MET A 179 -9.93 0.14 4.67
C MET A 179 -9.88 0.66 6.11
N LEU A 180 -9.14 1.76 6.32
CA LEU A 180 -8.99 2.38 7.64
C LEU A 180 -10.30 3.01 8.12
N LEU A 181 -11.06 3.65 7.23
CA LEU A 181 -12.33 4.28 7.61
C LEU A 181 -13.40 3.22 7.92
N ALA A 182 -13.50 2.19 7.08
CA ALA A 182 -14.46 1.10 7.27
C ALA A 182 -14.22 0.32 8.57
N SER A 183 -12.97 0.22 9.01
CA SER A 183 -12.59 -0.46 10.27
C SER A 183 -12.58 0.45 11.51
N ALA A 184 -12.83 1.75 11.33
CA ALA A 184 -12.93 2.72 12.42
C ALA A 184 -14.37 3.00 12.86
N LEU A 185 -15.36 2.73 12.00
CA LEU A 185 -16.79 3.02 12.21
C LEU A 185 -17.53 1.76 12.69
#